data_AF-A0A6H1KXC4-F1
#
_entry.id   AF-A0A6H1KXC4-F1
#
_cell.length_a   1.000
_cell.length_b   1.000
_cell.length_c   1.000
_cell.angle_alpha   90.00
_cell.angle_beta   90.00
_cell.angle_gamma   90.00
#
_symmetry.space_group_name_H-M   'P 1'
#
loop_
_entity.id
_entity.type
_entity.pdbx_description
1 polymer ?
#
loop_
_entity_poly.entity_id
_entity_poly.type
_entity_poly.pdbx_seq_one_letter_code
_entity_poly.pdbx_strand_id
1 'polypeptide(L)'
;MRLHHLSNPVLDALNSVTENEEAVGFLLEAESSRRLLLLRAILDAAADADDVRRAWKLLEAAERADPTAFRTVLLDPQVGVWAASLLRRLSRPDPAATEIETPLHVELGFLGQLAAAVFIAAGADFRACVPVREGRVFLPGLGRATVGGDLWGTAEVWGRDGVVRVGAGGVTVTVPDETETDAPGWEGQRWLRAEHAGVGLTLALDDLGPYAPVPQLTAPGRLAPAQFASWQRWFERMWPVLVEDHTDGALALVAGLRSVVPLPRGERLRARAASSSDAFGCLLLSEPDEDEDVLPAQLGVAVLHEFRHTLLNGLIFLTPLFDECDDLFYAPWRDDPRPLGGLVHGAYAFSGVAHYWRTRGPEGLAGFEYALWRSAVRTVLGTLRDHPALTPLGRSLIGGLDQRTAPWHAEPVGAREQRLAHLAVVHHRATWRVHHLHVPPAHARELADSWRAERRVDVGMRPERALRADSGACRLDTLALLARLSLIAPGEFDALRAAENPARRVPGVVHADLALVDGDAATAVKLYTEELMGPVARPAAWAGLGLALAECGERAAGTALIERPELALAVSRSLSTPPDPVLLAHWLAE
;
A
#
# COMPACT_ATOMS: atom_id res chain seq x y z
N MET A 1 -17.86 -3.34 -25.67
CA MET A 1 -18.22 -3.67 -24.27
C MET A 1 -18.71 -5.11 -24.22
N ARG A 2 -18.28 -5.90 -23.23
CA ARG A 2 -18.70 -7.30 -23.05
C ARG A 2 -19.27 -7.49 -21.64
N LEU A 3 -20.22 -8.40 -21.50
CA LEU A 3 -20.66 -8.87 -20.18
C LEU A 3 -19.64 -9.90 -19.68
N HIS A 4 -19.14 -9.71 -18.46
CA HIS A 4 -18.12 -10.57 -17.87
C HIS A 4 -18.74 -11.55 -16.88
N HIS A 5 -18.37 -12.82 -16.99
CA HIS A 5 -18.80 -13.87 -16.07
C HIS A 5 -17.58 -14.49 -15.40
N LEU A 6 -17.51 -14.40 -14.07
CA LEU A 6 -16.50 -15.08 -13.27
C LEU A 6 -16.73 -16.59 -13.33
N SER A 7 -15.84 -17.30 -14.02
CA SER A 7 -15.84 -18.76 -14.03
C SER A 7 -15.33 -19.30 -12.68
N ASN A 8 -15.70 -20.54 -12.33
CA ASN A 8 -15.20 -21.15 -11.09
C ASN A 8 -13.65 -21.23 -11.05
N PRO A 9 -12.93 -21.62 -12.13
CA PRO A 9 -11.47 -21.64 -12.11
C PRO A 9 -10.83 -20.27 -11.84
N VAL A 10 -11.36 -19.21 -12.48
CA VAL A 10 -10.86 -17.84 -12.25
C VAL A 10 -11.15 -17.39 -10.83
N LEU A 11 -12.34 -17.70 -10.30
CA LEU A 11 -12.68 -17.40 -8.93
C LEU A 11 -11.80 -18.15 -7.92
N ASP A 12 -11.55 -19.45 -8.13
CA ASP A 12 -10.69 -20.24 -7.27
C ASP A 12 -9.26 -19.70 -7.27
N ALA A 13 -8.76 -19.26 -8.43
CA ALA A 13 -7.48 -18.60 -8.57
C ALA A 13 -7.43 -17.25 -7.83
N LEU A 14 -8.44 -16.40 -7.99
CA LEU A 14 -8.56 -15.13 -7.25
C LEU A 14 -8.79 -15.32 -5.75
N ASN A 15 -9.28 -16.48 -5.32
CA ASN A 15 -9.41 -16.80 -3.91
C ASN A 15 -8.08 -17.32 -3.31
N SER A 16 -7.04 -17.50 -4.11
CA SER A 16 -5.73 -18.07 -3.71
C SER A 16 -4.83 -17.08 -2.99
N VAL A 17 -3.79 -17.63 -2.35
CA VAL A 17 -2.66 -16.87 -1.78
C VAL A 17 -1.58 -16.56 -2.81
N THR A 18 -1.67 -17.16 -4.00
CA THR A 18 -0.81 -16.92 -5.15
C THR A 18 -1.56 -16.15 -6.23
N GLU A 19 -0.84 -15.52 -7.13
CA GLU A 19 -1.38 -14.89 -8.33
C GLU A 19 -1.51 -15.93 -9.45
N ASN A 20 -2.28 -15.62 -10.48
CA ASN A 20 -2.50 -16.52 -11.61
C ASN A 20 -2.72 -15.73 -12.90
N GLU A 21 -1.98 -16.09 -13.95
CA GLU A 21 -1.98 -15.40 -15.24
C GLU A 21 -3.37 -15.33 -15.89
N GLU A 22 -4.14 -16.43 -15.88
CA GLU A 22 -5.48 -16.46 -16.48
C GLU A 22 -6.45 -15.53 -15.76
N ALA A 23 -6.39 -15.51 -14.42
CA ALA A 23 -7.19 -14.58 -13.61
C ALA A 23 -6.84 -13.11 -13.89
N VAL A 24 -5.55 -12.80 -14.09
CA VAL A 24 -5.11 -11.46 -14.50
C VAL A 24 -5.66 -11.10 -15.88
N GLY A 25 -5.57 -12.02 -16.85
CA GLY A 25 -6.12 -11.83 -18.20
C GLY A 25 -7.62 -11.51 -18.17
N PHE A 26 -8.40 -12.24 -17.36
CA PHE A 26 -9.82 -11.97 -17.16
C PHE A 26 -10.07 -10.57 -16.57
N LEU A 27 -9.32 -10.17 -15.53
CA LEU A 27 -9.46 -8.84 -14.93
C LEU A 27 -9.08 -7.72 -15.89
N LEU A 28 -8.12 -7.92 -16.79
CA LEU A 28 -7.77 -6.94 -17.83
C LEU A 28 -8.89 -6.77 -18.88
N GLU A 29 -9.61 -7.84 -19.22
CA GLU A 29 -10.80 -7.74 -20.08
C GLU A 29 -11.94 -6.97 -19.41
N ALA A 30 -12.15 -7.23 -18.11
CA ALA A 30 -13.10 -6.49 -17.28
C ALA A 30 -12.73 -5.01 -17.21
N GLU A 31 -11.46 -4.72 -16.92
CA GLU A 31 -10.92 -3.36 -16.83
C GLU A 31 -11.06 -2.61 -18.15
N SER A 32 -10.74 -3.25 -19.29
CA SER A 32 -10.95 -2.65 -20.61
C SER A 32 -12.42 -2.25 -20.83
N SER A 33 -13.37 -3.12 -20.44
CA SER A 33 -14.80 -2.80 -20.55
C SER A 33 -15.23 -1.68 -19.60
N ARG A 34 -14.68 -1.64 -18.38
CA ARG A 34 -14.87 -0.54 -17.42
C ARG A 34 -14.37 0.79 -17.99
N ARG A 35 -13.16 0.83 -18.58
CA ARG A 35 -12.62 2.03 -19.22
C ARG A 35 -13.51 2.54 -20.33
N LEU A 36 -14.01 1.66 -21.19
CA LEU A 36 -14.96 2.02 -22.24
C LEU A 36 -16.27 2.59 -21.68
N LEU A 37 -16.79 2.03 -20.57
CA LEU A 37 -17.96 2.57 -19.89
C LEU A 37 -17.70 3.96 -19.29
N LEU A 38 -16.53 4.19 -18.69
CA LEU A 38 -16.13 5.50 -18.17
C LEU A 38 -16.04 6.53 -19.30
N LEU A 39 -15.37 6.20 -20.41
CA LEU A 39 -15.30 7.07 -21.59
C LEU A 39 -16.69 7.40 -22.15
N ARG A 40 -17.58 6.40 -22.19
CA ARG A 40 -18.96 6.60 -22.64
C ARG A 40 -19.73 7.53 -21.71
N ALA A 41 -19.61 7.35 -20.39
CA ALA A 41 -20.26 8.22 -19.41
C ALA A 41 -19.75 9.67 -19.50
N ILE A 42 -18.45 9.87 -19.74
CA ILE A 42 -17.87 11.20 -19.98
C ILE A 42 -18.45 11.83 -21.26
N LEU A 43 -18.57 11.06 -22.35
CA LEU A 43 -19.18 11.54 -23.59
C LEU A 43 -20.63 11.97 -23.37
N ASP A 44 -21.43 11.15 -22.68
CA ASP A 44 -22.84 11.44 -22.43
C ASP A 44 -23.00 12.68 -21.51
N ALA A 45 -22.12 12.85 -20.52
CA ALA A 45 -22.12 14.01 -19.62
C ALA A 45 -21.64 15.32 -20.27
N ALA A 46 -20.80 15.23 -21.31
CA ALA A 46 -20.26 16.39 -22.04
C ALA A 46 -20.78 16.48 -23.48
N ALA A 47 -21.97 15.92 -23.75
CA ALA A 47 -22.51 15.74 -25.08
C ALA A 47 -22.64 17.04 -25.88
N ASP A 48 -22.88 18.18 -25.21
CA ASP A 48 -23.07 19.49 -25.83
C ASP A 48 -21.77 20.18 -26.27
N ALA A 49 -20.61 19.71 -25.78
CA ALA A 49 -19.31 20.30 -26.10
C ALA A 49 -18.80 19.85 -27.48
N ASP A 50 -18.71 20.78 -28.43
CA ASP A 50 -18.21 20.51 -29.78
C ASP A 50 -16.79 19.91 -29.80
N ASP A 51 -15.94 20.35 -28.88
CA ASP A 51 -14.56 19.86 -28.75
C ASP A 51 -14.53 18.38 -28.37
N VAL A 52 -15.41 17.96 -27.47
CA VAL A 52 -15.55 16.55 -27.06
C VAL A 52 -16.05 15.71 -28.22
N ARG A 53 -17.06 16.17 -28.96
CA ARG A 53 -17.55 15.47 -30.16
C ARG A 53 -16.46 15.29 -31.22
N ARG A 54 -15.61 16.30 -31.42
CA ARG A 54 -14.47 16.24 -32.36
C ARG A 54 -13.40 15.26 -31.87
N ALA A 55 -13.00 15.33 -30.60
CA ALA A 55 -12.03 14.42 -30.01
C ALA A 55 -12.53 12.97 -30.02
N TRP A 56 -13.83 12.75 -29.80
CA TRP A 56 -14.44 11.42 -29.84
C TRP A 56 -14.37 10.78 -31.24
N LYS A 57 -14.74 11.53 -32.29
CA LYS A 57 -14.61 11.05 -33.68
C LYS A 57 -13.16 10.72 -34.04
N LEU A 58 -12.21 11.50 -33.51
CA LEU A 58 -10.79 11.24 -33.70
C LEU A 58 -10.37 9.93 -33.00
N LEU A 59 -10.86 9.69 -31.78
CA LEU A 59 -10.62 8.45 -31.05
C LEU A 59 -11.23 7.22 -31.75
N GLU A 60 -12.45 7.32 -32.28
CA GLU A 60 -13.07 6.27 -33.10
C GLU A 60 -12.31 6.00 -34.40
N ALA A 61 -11.66 7.01 -34.98
CA ALA A 61 -10.76 6.82 -36.12
C ALA A 61 -9.45 6.17 -35.70
N ALA A 62 -8.92 6.51 -34.52
CA ALA A 62 -7.70 5.91 -33.97
C ALA A 62 -7.89 4.43 -33.64
N GLU A 63 -9.00 4.06 -33.01
CA GLU A 63 -9.37 2.65 -32.74
C GLU A 63 -9.48 1.85 -34.03
N ARG A 64 -10.08 2.41 -35.09
CA ARG A 64 -10.18 1.74 -36.39
C ARG A 64 -8.82 1.59 -37.10
N ALA A 65 -7.89 2.51 -36.86
CA ALA A 65 -6.55 2.44 -37.45
C ALA A 65 -5.75 1.29 -36.82
N ASP A 66 -5.78 1.17 -35.49
CA ASP A 66 -5.19 0.05 -34.76
C ASP A 66 -5.95 -0.26 -33.46
N PRO A 67 -6.82 -1.29 -33.45
CA PRO A 67 -7.55 -1.70 -32.25
C PRO A 67 -6.63 -2.20 -31.12
N THR A 68 -5.45 -2.72 -31.44
CA THR A 68 -4.49 -3.23 -30.46
C THR A 68 -3.79 -2.08 -29.77
N ALA A 69 -3.29 -1.10 -30.53
CA ALA A 69 -2.72 0.13 -29.97
C ALA A 69 -3.75 0.87 -29.12
N PHE A 70 -5.00 0.99 -29.59
CA PHE A 70 -6.08 1.57 -28.81
C PHE A 70 -6.27 0.87 -27.47
N ARG A 71 -6.33 -0.46 -27.47
CA ARG A 71 -6.47 -1.24 -26.23
C ARG A 71 -5.28 -1.02 -25.28
N THR A 72 -4.05 -0.96 -25.80
CA THR A 72 -2.85 -0.71 -25.01
C THR A 72 -2.91 0.65 -24.32
N VAL A 73 -3.20 1.73 -25.06
CA VAL A 73 -3.29 3.08 -24.49
C VAL A 73 -4.50 3.19 -23.56
N LEU A 74 -5.63 2.58 -23.89
CA LEU A 74 -6.83 2.56 -23.03
C LEU A 74 -6.55 1.96 -21.64
N LEU A 75 -5.68 0.95 -21.58
CA LEU A 75 -5.26 0.29 -20.34
C LEU A 75 -4.07 0.98 -19.65
N ASP A 76 -3.58 2.10 -20.18
CA ASP A 76 -2.60 2.92 -19.48
C ASP A 76 -3.20 3.43 -18.15
N PRO A 77 -2.50 3.24 -17.00
CA PRO A 77 -3.02 3.62 -15.70
C PRO A 77 -3.31 5.11 -15.51
N GLN A 78 -2.75 6.02 -16.32
CA GLN A 78 -3.10 7.45 -16.31
C GLN A 78 -4.50 7.69 -16.93
N VAL A 79 -4.87 6.93 -17.97
CA VAL A 79 -6.18 7.04 -18.65
C VAL A 79 -7.34 6.66 -17.73
N GLY A 80 -7.27 5.47 -17.16
CA GLY A 80 -6.92 5.48 -15.75
C GLY A 80 -7.68 6.36 -14.75
N VAL A 81 -6.81 6.90 -13.92
CA VAL A 81 -7.04 7.90 -12.91
C VAL A 81 -7.81 9.08 -13.48
N TRP A 82 -7.45 9.54 -14.69
CA TRP A 82 -8.12 10.65 -15.37
C TRP A 82 -9.62 10.40 -15.53
N ALA A 83 -10.02 9.30 -16.16
CA ALA A 83 -11.42 9.05 -16.49
C ALA A 83 -12.29 8.94 -15.24
N ALA A 84 -11.79 8.26 -14.20
CA ALA A 84 -12.50 8.12 -12.94
C ALA A 84 -12.60 9.44 -12.18
N SER A 85 -11.51 10.22 -12.13
CA SER A 85 -11.47 11.55 -11.49
C SER A 85 -12.43 12.53 -12.17
N LEU A 86 -12.37 12.62 -13.50
CA LEU A 86 -13.23 13.48 -14.30
C LEU A 86 -14.71 13.11 -14.12
N LEU A 87 -15.05 11.82 -14.15
CA LEU A 87 -16.43 11.40 -13.97
C LEU A 87 -16.96 11.73 -12.57
N ARG A 88 -16.14 11.59 -11.51
CA ARG A 88 -16.51 12.03 -10.15
C ARG A 88 -16.81 13.53 -10.12
N ARG A 89 -15.95 14.34 -10.74
CA ARG A 89 -16.12 15.80 -10.82
C ARG A 89 -17.40 16.19 -11.58
N LEU A 90 -17.69 15.51 -12.69
CA LEU A 90 -18.91 15.73 -13.47
C LEU A 90 -20.19 15.30 -12.72
N SER A 91 -20.11 14.23 -11.93
CA SER A 91 -21.26 13.67 -11.21
C SER A 91 -21.57 14.41 -9.90
N ARG A 92 -20.55 14.97 -9.25
CA ARG A 92 -20.65 15.71 -7.99
C ARG A 92 -19.79 16.97 -8.07
N PRO A 93 -20.31 18.06 -8.67
CA PRO A 93 -19.59 19.31 -8.72
C PRO A 93 -19.32 19.79 -7.29
N ASP A 94 -18.06 19.99 -6.92
CA ASP A 94 -17.72 20.55 -5.62
C ASP A 94 -18.02 22.06 -5.60
N PRO A 95 -18.97 22.54 -4.79
CA PRO A 95 -19.28 23.96 -4.70
C PRO A 95 -18.12 24.80 -4.10
N ALA A 96 -17.08 24.17 -3.53
CA ALA A 96 -15.89 24.81 -3.00
C ALA A 96 -14.66 24.74 -3.93
N ALA A 97 -14.84 24.35 -5.21
CA ALA A 97 -13.77 24.32 -6.20
C ALA A 97 -13.02 25.67 -6.23
N THR A 98 -11.72 25.63 -5.90
CA THR A 98 -10.86 26.82 -5.83
C THR A 98 -10.30 27.18 -7.21
N GLU A 99 -9.83 28.42 -7.39
CA GLU A 99 -9.21 28.92 -8.64
C GLU A 99 -7.99 28.12 -9.13
N ILE A 100 -7.45 27.20 -8.32
CA ILE A 100 -6.28 26.35 -8.61
C ILE A 100 -6.69 25.04 -9.30
N GLU A 101 -7.98 24.71 -9.38
CA GLU A 101 -8.45 23.47 -10.00
C GLU A 101 -8.25 23.50 -11.53
N THR A 102 -7.83 22.36 -12.12
CA THR A 102 -7.65 22.24 -13.57
C THR A 102 -8.97 22.55 -14.30
N PRO A 103 -8.99 23.46 -15.30
CA PRO A 103 -10.22 23.80 -16.02
C PRO A 103 -10.86 22.58 -16.68
N LEU A 104 -12.19 22.52 -16.73
CA LEU A 104 -12.91 21.37 -17.28
C LEU A 104 -12.55 21.08 -18.75
N HIS A 105 -12.32 22.12 -19.56
CA HIS A 105 -11.90 21.96 -20.95
C HIS A 105 -10.51 21.31 -21.09
N VAL A 106 -9.60 21.55 -20.13
CA VAL A 106 -8.28 20.89 -20.09
C VAL A 106 -8.45 19.41 -19.79
N GLU A 107 -9.28 19.06 -18.80
CA GLU A 107 -9.56 17.66 -18.46
C GLU A 107 -10.25 16.92 -19.61
N LEU A 108 -11.25 17.52 -20.25
CA LEU A 108 -11.94 16.93 -21.40
C LEU A 108 -11.01 16.79 -22.62
N GLY A 109 -10.04 17.70 -22.76
CA GLY A 109 -9.04 17.69 -23.83
C GLY A 109 -8.12 16.47 -23.81
N PHE A 110 -8.02 15.75 -22.69
CA PHE A 110 -7.25 14.51 -22.59
C PHE A 110 -7.72 13.43 -23.58
N LEU A 111 -8.99 13.46 -24.02
CA LEU A 111 -9.48 12.62 -25.12
C LEU A 111 -8.66 12.79 -26.40
N GLY A 112 -8.22 14.02 -26.69
CA GLY A 112 -7.34 14.31 -27.82
C GLY A 112 -5.93 13.76 -27.63
N GLN A 113 -5.39 13.78 -26.41
CA GLN A 113 -4.09 13.19 -26.08
C GLN A 113 -4.13 11.66 -26.22
N LEU A 114 -5.22 11.05 -25.76
CA LEU A 114 -5.47 9.62 -25.93
C LEU A 114 -5.50 9.24 -27.41
N ALA A 115 -6.29 9.95 -28.23
CA ALA A 115 -6.37 9.66 -29.66
C ALA A 115 -5.01 9.87 -30.36
N ALA A 116 -4.29 10.94 -30.01
CA ALA A 116 -2.95 11.19 -30.54
C ALA A 116 -1.98 10.05 -30.21
N ALA A 117 -1.94 9.58 -28.96
CA ALA A 117 -1.07 8.47 -28.56
C ALA A 117 -1.37 7.18 -29.35
N VAL A 118 -2.65 6.89 -29.61
CA VAL A 118 -3.05 5.73 -30.41
C VAL A 118 -2.61 5.87 -31.87
N PHE A 119 -2.78 7.05 -32.49
CA PHE A 119 -2.32 7.25 -33.87
C PHE A 119 -0.79 7.18 -34.01
N ILE A 120 -0.05 7.70 -33.04
CA ILE A 120 1.42 7.61 -33.00
C ILE A 120 1.84 6.14 -32.93
N ALA A 121 1.24 5.37 -32.02
CA ALA A 121 1.51 3.93 -31.91
C ALA A 121 1.12 3.15 -33.18
N ALA A 122 0.05 3.57 -33.87
CA ALA A 122 -0.39 2.98 -35.14
C ALA A 122 0.46 3.39 -36.36
N GLY A 123 1.36 4.37 -36.22
CA GLY A 123 2.15 4.92 -37.33
C GLY A 123 1.29 5.58 -38.42
N ALA A 124 0.11 6.08 -38.07
CA ALA A 124 -0.87 6.63 -39.02
C ALA A 124 -0.87 8.16 -39.02
N ASP A 125 -1.20 8.76 -40.17
CA ASP A 125 -1.32 10.21 -40.31
C ASP A 125 -2.53 10.74 -39.52
N PHE A 126 -2.31 11.82 -38.77
CA PHE A 126 -3.37 12.42 -37.95
C PHE A 126 -3.08 13.88 -37.60
N ARG A 127 -4.10 14.55 -37.05
CA ARG A 127 -3.99 15.86 -36.45
C ARG A 127 -4.98 15.97 -35.29
N ALA A 128 -4.50 16.32 -34.11
CA ALA A 128 -5.24 16.35 -32.86
C ALA A 128 -5.03 17.70 -32.15
N CYS A 129 -6.11 18.23 -31.58
CA CYS A 129 -6.07 19.35 -30.66
C CYS A 129 -5.95 18.78 -29.24
N VAL A 130 -4.98 19.23 -28.46
CA VAL A 130 -4.68 18.69 -27.12
C VAL A 130 -4.46 19.80 -26.10
N PRO A 131 -4.74 19.57 -24.81
CA PRO A 131 -4.51 20.55 -23.78
C PRO A 131 -3.02 20.71 -23.47
N VAL A 132 -2.65 21.95 -23.11
CA VAL A 132 -1.36 22.30 -22.52
C VAL A 132 -1.59 22.57 -21.04
N ARG A 133 -0.74 21.96 -20.20
CA ARG A 133 -0.71 22.16 -18.74
C ARG A 133 0.69 22.59 -18.34
N GLU A 134 0.82 23.77 -17.75
CA GLU A 134 2.12 24.33 -17.33
C GLU A 134 3.15 24.33 -18.47
N GLY A 135 2.73 24.76 -19.67
CA GLY A 135 3.56 24.76 -20.88
C GLY A 135 3.97 23.37 -21.41
N ARG A 136 3.32 22.29 -20.94
CA ARG A 136 3.61 20.90 -21.31
C ARG A 136 2.40 20.19 -21.93
N VAL A 137 2.68 19.29 -22.87
CA VAL A 137 1.72 18.35 -23.47
C VAL A 137 2.15 16.94 -23.09
N PHE A 138 1.28 16.22 -22.39
CA PHE A 138 1.50 14.81 -22.04
C PHE A 138 0.82 13.90 -23.06
N LEU A 139 1.51 12.86 -23.49
CA LEU A 139 1.00 11.82 -24.37
C LEU A 139 1.11 10.47 -23.63
N PRO A 140 -0.01 9.87 -23.19
CA PRO A 140 -0.02 8.65 -22.38
C PRO A 140 0.79 7.52 -23.02
N GLY A 141 1.62 6.85 -22.23
CA GLY A 141 2.51 5.78 -22.67
C GLY A 141 3.69 6.19 -23.56
N LEU A 142 3.80 7.47 -23.95
CA LEU A 142 4.83 7.93 -24.92
C LEU A 142 5.81 8.93 -24.31
N GLY A 143 5.32 9.98 -23.65
CA GLY A 143 6.19 11.01 -23.09
C GLY A 143 5.54 12.38 -22.97
N ARG A 144 6.37 13.41 -22.83
CA ARG A 144 5.95 14.79 -22.57
C ARG A 144 6.72 15.78 -23.42
N ALA A 145 6.01 16.64 -24.14
CA ALA A 145 6.58 17.77 -24.86
C ALA A 145 6.50 19.05 -24.03
N THR A 146 7.57 19.86 -24.03
CA THR A 146 7.59 21.20 -23.46
C THR A 146 7.49 22.23 -24.59
N VAL A 147 6.35 22.93 -24.65
CA VAL A 147 6.02 23.92 -25.68
C VAL A 147 5.95 25.36 -25.13
N GLY A 148 6.03 25.53 -23.80
CA GLY A 148 5.92 26.82 -23.14
C GLY A 148 4.49 27.38 -23.14
N GLY A 149 4.32 28.62 -22.68
CA GLY A 149 3.03 29.32 -22.64
C GLY A 149 2.43 29.44 -21.24
N ASP A 150 1.12 29.74 -21.20
CA ASP A 150 0.34 29.94 -19.98
C ASP A 150 0.15 28.64 -19.18
N LEU A 151 -0.41 28.78 -17.97
CA LEU A 151 -0.74 27.65 -17.09
C LEU A 151 -1.67 26.64 -17.76
N TRP A 152 -2.64 27.13 -18.55
CA TRP A 152 -3.60 26.33 -19.31
C TRP A 152 -3.63 26.81 -20.75
N GLY A 153 -3.56 25.89 -21.71
CA GLY A 153 -3.58 26.26 -23.12
C GLY A 153 -3.96 25.12 -24.03
N THR A 154 -3.67 25.29 -25.31
CA THR A 154 -3.98 24.31 -26.36
C THR A 154 -2.80 24.18 -27.31
N ALA A 155 -2.48 22.95 -27.65
CA ALA A 155 -1.46 22.60 -28.63
C ALA A 155 -2.08 21.75 -29.74
N GLU A 156 -1.34 21.63 -30.83
CA GLU A 156 -1.65 20.71 -31.89
C GLU A 156 -0.61 19.60 -31.94
N VAL A 157 -1.06 18.36 -32.07
CA VAL A 157 -0.22 17.20 -32.33
C VAL A 157 -0.57 16.67 -33.70
N TRP A 158 0.43 16.46 -34.56
CA TRP A 158 0.19 15.89 -35.88
C TRP A 158 1.30 14.93 -36.28
N GLY A 159 0.90 13.85 -36.92
CA GLY A 159 1.79 12.87 -37.56
C GLY A 159 1.59 12.93 -39.06
N ARG A 160 2.69 13.02 -39.82
CA ARG A 160 2.66 12.95 -41.28
C ARG A 160 3.94 12.32 -41.81
N ASP A 161 3.80 11.36 -42.72
CA ASP A 161 4.94 10.68 -43.37
C ASP A 161 5.93 10.12 -42.34
N GLY A 162 5.40 9.57 -41.23
CA GLY A 162 6.18 9.01 -40.11
C GLY A 162 6.74 10.04 -39.12
N VAL A 163 6.62 11.34 -39.37
CA VAL A 163 7.15 12.38 -38.46
C VAL A 163 6.05 12.98 -37.61
N VAL A 164 6.22 12.90 -36.29
CA VAL A 164 5.28 13.44 -35.30
C VAL A 164 5.79 14.73 -34.70
N ARG A 165 4.91 15.74 -34.59
CA ARG A 165 5.24 17.05 -34.03
C ARG A 165 4.16 17.52 -33.06
N VAL A 166 4.59 18.26 -32.05
CA VAL A 166 3.74 18.97 -31.08
C VAL A 166 4.03 20.47 -31.20
N GLY A 167 3.01 21.28 -31.42
CA GLY A 167 3.17 22.72 -31.63
C GLY A 167 2.20 23.56 -30.81
N ALA A 168 2.72 24.62 -30.18
CA ALA A 168 1.94 25.67 -29.52
C ALA A 168 2.73 26.99 -29.50
N GLY A 169 2.04 28.13 -29.62
CA GLY A 169 2.67 29.45 -29.42
C GLY A 169 3.91 29.75 -30.27
N GLY A 170 4.04 29.15 -31.47
CA GLY A 170 5.22 29.30 -32.33
C GLY A 170 6.39 28.37 -31.99
N VAL A 171 6.30 27.59 -30.92
CA VAL A 171 7.23 26.50 -30.59
C VAL A 171 6.74 25.22 -31.26
N THR A 172 7.67 24.45 -31.83
CA THR A 172 7.39 23.12 -32.39
C THR A 172 8.44 22.14 -31.89
N VAL A 173 7.99 21.09 -31.23
CA VAL A 173 8.79 19.96 -30.75
C VAL A 173 8.59 18.80 -31.72
N THR A 174 9.69 18.20 -32.18
CA THR A 174 9.63 16.96 -32.97
C THR A 174 9.74 15.79 -32.01
N VAL A 175 8.78 14.87 -32.04
CA VAL A 175 8.84 13.63 -31.26
C VAL A 175 9.86 12.71 -31.96
N PRO A 176 10.84 12.15 -31.24
CA PRO A 176 11.81 11.23 -31.82
C PRO A 176 11.15 9.92 -32.25
N ASP A 177 11.71 9.27 -33.28
CA ASP A 177 11.24 7.97 -33.76
C ASP A 177 11.24 6.92 -32.62
N GLU A 178 12.31 6.93 -31.81
CA GLU A 178 12.37 6.23 -30.54
C GLU A 178 11.78 7.13 -29.43
N THR A 179 10.47 7.02 -29.20
CA THR A 179 9.73 7.90 -28.28
C THR A 179 10.24 7.89 -26.84
N GLU A 180 10.92 6.80 -26.41
CA GLU A 180 11.55 6.65 -25.10
C GLU A 180 12.76 7.58 -24.89
N THR A 181 13.38 8.03 -25.98
CA THR A 181 14.61 8.83 -25.94
C THR A 181 14.30 10.31 -25.71
N ASP A 182 15.01 10.93 -24.78
CA ASP A 182 14.92 12.38 -24.54
C ASP A 182 15.51 13.16 -25.74
N ALA A 183 14.83 14.25 -26.14
CA ALA A 183 15.24 15.12 -27.24
C ALA A 183 14.94 16.60 -26.89
N PRO A 184 15.45 17.60 -27.66
CA PRO A 184 15.17 19.00 -27.36
C PRO A 184 13.66 19.30 -27.28
N GLY A 185 13.19 19.64 -26.07
CA GLY A 185 11.77 19.89 -25.80
C GLY A 185 10.91 18.63 -25.62
N TRP A 186 11.49 17.43 -25.62
CA TRP A 186 10.79 16.16 -25.45
C TRP A 186 11.43 15.31 -24.33
N GLU A 187 10.61 14.87 -23.40
CA GLU A 187 10.97 13.88 -22.38
C GLU A 187 10.25 12.56 -22.69
N GLY A 188 11.01 11.52 -23.02
CA GLY A 188 10.47 10.22 -23.38
C GLY A 188 10.03 9.41 -22.17
N GLN A 189 8.98 8.60 -22.31
CA GLN A 189 8.56 7.64 -21.28
C GLN A 189 9.69 6.63 -21.04
N ARG A 190 10.10 6.47 -19.79
CA ARG A 190 11.14 5.52 -19.39
C ARG A 190 10.55 4.17 -19.04
N TRP A 191 11.32 3.12 -19.28
CA TRP A 191 10.89 1.74 -19.05
C TRP A 191 11.93 0.98 -18.24
N LEU A 192 11.48 0.28 -17.22
CA LEU A 192 12.25 -0.72 -16.48
C LEU A 192 12.14 -2.06 -17.19
N ARG A 193 13.28 -2.73 -17.38
CA ARG A 193 13.34 -4.01 -18.10
C ARG A 193 14.13 -5.03 -17.29
N ALA A 194 13.62 -6.24 -17.14
CA ALA A 194 14.36 -7.34 -16.53
C ALA A 194 14.00 -8.66 -17.21
N GLU A 195 14.97 -9.55 -17.33
CA GLU A 195 14.78 -10.89 -17.87
C GLU A 195 15.55 -11.89 -17.01
N HIS A 196 14.90 -13.01 -16.67
CA HIS A 196 15.55 -14.12 -15.97
C HIS A 196 14.91 -15.43 -16.40
N ALA A 197 15.71 -16.46 -16.66
CA ALA A 197 15.25 -17.78 -17.08
C ALA A 197 14.20 -17.78 -18.22
N GLY A 198 14.31 -16.84 -19.17
CA GLY A 198 13.38 -16.70 -20.30
C GLY A 198 12.05 -16.01 -19.99
N VAL A 199 11.87 -15.50 -18.76
CA VAL A 199 10.70 -14.70 -18.37
C VAL A 199 11.14 -13.23 -18.32
N GLY A 200 10.54 -12.39 -19.19
CA GLY A 200 10.87 -10.97 -19.31
C GLY A 200 9.74 -10.07 -18.81
N LEU A 201 10.07 -9.03 -18.05
CA LEU A 201 9.14 -8.01 -17.57
C LEU A 201 9.59 -6.62 -18.04
N THR A 202 8.66 -5.85 -18.62
CA THR A 202 8.86 -4.47 -19.05
C THR A 202 7.76 -3.59 -18.45
N LEU A 203 8.15 -2.55 -17.70
CA LEU A 203 7.23 -1.66 -16.99
C LEU A 203 7.54 -0.20 -17.29
N ALA A 204 6.52 0.63 -17.45
CA ALA A 204 6.72 2.07 -17.51
C ALA A 204 7.13 2.58 -16.11
N LEU A 205 8.22 3.34 -16.03
CA LEU A 205 8.51 4.16 -14.84
C LEU A 205 7.83 5.52 -15.04
N ASP A 206 6.65 5.69 -14.47
CA ASP A 206 5.82 6.88 -14.70
C ASP A 206 6.31 8.04 -13.82
N ASP A 207 7.28 8.78 -14.36
CA ASP A 207 7.82 10.01 -13.78
C ASP A 207 7.37 11.29 -14.52
N LEU A 208 6.37 11.16 -15.40
CA LEU A 208 5.88 12.24 -16.27
C LEU A 208 4.37 12.51 -16.13
N GLY A 209 3.59 11.52 -15.68
CA GLY A 209 2.14 11.55 -15.65
C GLY A 209 1.56 12.70 -14.81
N PRO A 210 0.58 13.46 -15.34
CA PRO A 210 0.02 14.61 -14.63
C PRO A 210 -1.02 14.21 -13.56
N TYR A 211 -1.50 12.97 -13.56
CA TYR A 211 -2.48 12.49 -12.58
C TYR A 211 -1.80 11.64 -11.51
N ALA A 212 -1.95 12.06 -10.25
CA ALA A 212 -1.55 11.27 -9.11
C ALA A 212 -2.57 10.13 -8.87
N PRO A 213 -2.16 8.84 -8.94
CA PRO A 213 -3.10 7.74 -8.73
C PRO A 213 -3.71 7.69 -7.33
N VAL A 214 -2.99 8.23 -6.35
CA VAL A 214 -3.43 8.37 -4.96
C VAL A 214 -3.54 9.87 -4.65
N PRO A 215 -4.74 10.41 -4.41
CA PRO A 215 -4.97 11.86 -4.31
C PRO A 215 -4.15 12.59 -3.23
N GLN A 216 -3.75 11.90 -2.16
CA GLN A 216 -2.94 12.49 -1.08
C GLN A 216 -1.46 12.62 -1.43
N LEU A 217 -1.04 12.07 -2.57
CA LEU A 217 0.34 12.11 -3.05
C LEU A 217 0.46 13.09 -4.21
N THR A 218 1.57 13.82 -4.27
CA THR A 218 1.87 14.72 -5.38
C THR A 218 2.16 13.90 -6.65
N ALA A 219 1.77 14.44 -7.81
CA ALA A 219 2.18 13.88 -9.10
C ALA A 219 3.72 13.79 -9.19
N PRO A 220 4.26 12.75 -9.84
CA PRO A 220 5.69 12.54 -9.92
C PRO A 220 6.38 13.61 -10.77
N GLY A 221 7.65 13.86 -10.46
CA GLY A 221 8.54 14.69 -11.28
C GLY A 221 9.58 13.84 -11.99
N ARG A 222 10.05 14.30 -13.17
CA ARG A 222 11.06 13.61 -13.98
C ARG A 222 12.28 13.32 -13.12
N LEU A 223 12.64 12.04 -13.00
CA LEU A 223 13.77 11.62 -12.19
C LEU A 223 15.09 12.01 -12.84
N ALA A 224 16.10 12.30 -12.01
CA ALA A 224 17.47 12.43 -12.49
C ALA A 224 17.94 11.11 -13.13
N PRO A 225 18.83 11.14 -14.15
CA PRO A 225 19.32 9.92 -14.79
C PRO A 225 19.93 8.89 -13.82
N ALA A 226 20.60 9.35 -12.74
CA ALA A 226 21.16 8.47 -11.72
C ALA A 226 20.09 7.73 -10.89
N GLN A 227 18.96 8.39 -10.61
CA GLN A 227 17.84 7.77 -9.90
C GLN A 227 17.16 6.73 -10.79
N PHE A 228 16.95 7.03 -12.08
CA PHE A 228 16.44 6.05 -13.04
C PHE A 228 17.36 4.81 -13.14
N ALA A 229 18.67 5.03 -13.26
CA ALA A 229 19.63 3.93 -13.27
C ALA A 229 19.60 3.09 -11.98
N SER A 230 19.33 3.72 -10.83
CA SER A 230 19.12 3.01 -9.56
C SER A 230 17.88 2.11 -9.62
N TRP A 231 16.73 2.64 -10.06
CA TRP A 231 15.51 1.85 -10.26
C TRP A 231 15.73 0.66 -11.19
N GLN A 232 16.38 0.87 -12.33
CA GLN A 232 16.70 -0.19 -13.29
C GLN A 232 17.53 -1.30 -12.63
N ARG A 233 18.62 -0.97 -11.92
CA ARG A 233 19.45 -1.95 -11.21
C ARG A 233 18.66 -2.76 -10.18
N TRP A 234 17.80 -2.10 -9.40
CA TRP A 234 17.03 -2.79 -8.37
C TRP A 234 15.97 -3.71 -8.95
N PHE A 235 15.36 -3.30 -10.06
CA PHE A 235 14.41 -4.11 -10.78
C PHE A 235 15.07 -5.37 -11.37
N GLU A 236 16.25 -5.23 -11.99
CA GLU A 236 17.05 -6.36 -12.49
C GLU A 236 17.44 -7.34 -11.38
N ARG A 237 17.73 -6.86 -10.16
CA ARG A 237 18.10 -7.73 -9.02
C ARG A 237 16.92 -8.41 -8.36
N MET A 238 15.77 -7.74 -8.30
CA MET A 238 14.54 -8.31 -7.76
C MET A 238 14.00 -9.41 -8.67
N TRP A 239 14.11 -9.26 -9.99
CA TRP A 239 13.42 -10.12 -10.93
C TRP A 239 13.78 -11.62 -10.82
N PRO A 240 15.05 -12.03 -10.69
CA PRO A 240 15.41 -13.42 -10.44
C PRO A 240 14.73 -14.02 -9.20
N VAL A 241 14.62 -13.25 -8.11
CA VAL A 241 13.95 -13.69 -6.88
C VAL A 241 12.49 -14.05 -7.15
N LEU A 242 11.79 -13.24 -7.95
CA LEU A 242 10.39 -13.51 -8.30
C LEU A 242 10.26 -14.70 -9.25
N VAL A 243 11.12 -14.80 -10.27
CA VAL A 243 11.03 -15.89 -11.25
C VAL A 243 11.35 -17.26 -10.63
N GLU A 244 12.34 -17.32 -9.74
CA GLU A 244 12.78 -18.57 -9.10
C GLU A 244 11.85 -19.03 -7.98
N ASP A 245 11.48 -18.13 -7.05
CA ASP A 245 10.73 -18.51 -5.85
C ASP A 245 9.20 -18.36 -6.03
N HIS A 246 8.76 -17.56 -7.02
CA HIS A 246 7.39 -17.11 -7.20
C HIS A 246 6.96 -17.08 -8.67
N THR A 247 7.26 -18.14 -9.43
CA THR A 247 7.03 -18.18 -10.89
C THR A 247 5.60 -17.79 -11.29
N ASP A 248 4.56 -18.29 -10.60
CA ASP A 248 3.16 -17.91 -10.87
C ASP A 248 2.92 -16.40 -10.69
N GLY A 249 3.52 -15.82 -9.64
CA GLY A 249 3.53 -14.39 -9.37
C GLY A 249 4.25 -13.61 -10.47
N ALA A 250 5.42 -14.07 -10.92
CA ALA A 250 6.17 -13.45 -12.00
C ALA A 250 5.37 -13.44 -13.32
N LEU A 251 4.74 -14.56 -13.69
CA LEU A 251 3.91 -14.64 -14.90
C LEU A 251 2.68 -13.74 -14.81
N ALA A 252 2.03 -13.69 -13.65
CA ALA A 252 0.90 -12.79 -13.41
C ALA A 252 1.31 -11.30 -13.51
N LEU A 253 2.49 -10.94 -13.01
CA LEU A 253 3.06 -9.59 -13.16
C LEU A 253 3.33 -9.25 -14.62
N VAL A 254 3.92 -10.16 -15.41
CA VAL A 254 4.12 -9.97 -16.86
C VAL A 254 2.78 -9.71 -17.57
N ALA A 255 1.73 -10.43 -17.19
CA ALA A 255 0.43 -10.26 -17.79
C ALA A 255 -0.23 -8.90 -17.46
N GLY A 256 -0.15 -8.46 -16.19
CA GLY A 256 -1.02 -7.39 -15.67
C GLY A 256 -0.33 -6.14 -15.12
N LEU A 257 0.94 -6.20 -14.77
CA LEU A 257 1.65 -5.04 -14.25
C LEU A 257 2.08 -4.14 -15.43
N ARG A 258 1.80 -2.83 -15.33
CA ARG A 258 2.00 -1.88 -16.43
C ARG A 258 2.96 -0.77 -16.07
N SER A 259 2.85 -0.21 -14.87
CA SER A 259 3.69 0.91 -14.47
C SER A 259 4.04 0.95 -12.98
N VAL A 260 5.12 1.66 -12.68
CA VAL A 260 5.54 2.04 -11.34
C VAL A 260 5.68 3.56 -11.32
N VAL A 261 5.01 4.21 -10.37
CA VAL A 261 5.19 5.63 -10.06
C VAL A 261 6.20 5.74 -8.90
N PRO A 262 7.35 6.41 -9.10
CA PRO A 262 8.34 6.55 -8.05
C PRO A 262 7.86 7.54 -6.98
N LEU A 263 7.99 7.15 -5.72
CA LEU A 263 7.79 8.02 -4.55
C LEU A 263 9.15 8.39 -3.94
N PRO A 264 9.23 9.52 -3.21
CA PRO A 264 10.42 9.84 -2.44
C PRO A 264 10.82 8.72 -1.48
N ARG A 265 12.13 8.59 -1.22
CA ARG A 265 12.68 7.59 -0.29
C ARG A 265 11.96 7.64 1.06
N GLY A 266 11.61 6.46 1.57
CA GLY A 266 10.96 6.28 2.87
C GLY A 266 11.94 6.33 4.05
N GLU A 267 11.43 6.05 5.25
CA GLU A 267 12.31 5.69 6.38
C GLU A 267 12.88 4.28 6.11
N ARG A 268 14.14 4.02 6.50
CA ARG A 268 14.78 2.71 6.29
C ARG A 268 13.94 1.60 6.92
N LEU A 269 13.74 0.49 6.20
CA LEU A 269 12.85 -0.63 6.58
C LEU A 269 11.36 -0.29 6.73
N ARG A 270 10.95 0.90 6.28
CA ARG A 270 9.55 1.35 6.15
C ARG A 270 9.35 1.96 4.77
N ALA A 271 9.64 1.15 3.74
CA ALA A 271 9.34 1.49 2.36
C ALA A 271 7.86 1.83 2.22
N ARG A 272 7.55 2.83 1.39
CA ARG A 272 6.17 3.23 1.10
C ARG A 272 5.74 2.56 -0.19
N ALA A 273 4.63 1.84 -0.10
CA ALA A 273 3.98 1.22 -1.23
C ALA A 273 2.49 1.62 -1.21
N ALA A 274 1.92 1.79 -2.39
CA ALA A 274 0.48 2.01 -2.54
C ALA A 274 0.01 1.57 -3.93
N SER A 275 -1.29 1.37 -4.04
CA SER A 275 -2.00 1.07 -5.28
C SER A 275 -3.36 1.77 -5.25
N SER A 276 -3.94 1.97 -6.42
CA SER A 276 -5.23 2.66 -6.57
C SER A 276 -6.18 1.84 -7.43
N SER A 277 -7.43 1.79 -7.02
CA SER A 277 -8.48 1.11 -7.78
C SER A 277 -8.72 1.77 -9.15
N ASP A 278 -8.39 3.05 -9.31
CA ASP A 278 -8.54 3.76 -10.59
C ASP A 278 -7.33 3.57 -11.53
N ALA A 279 -6.24 2.97 -11.05
CA ALA A 279 -4.98 2.79 -11.76
C ALA A 279 -4.59 1.30 -11.80
N PHE A 280 -5.47 0.46 -12.36
CA PHE A 280 -5.23 -0.98 -12.47
C PHE A 280 -3.89 -1.27 -13.15
N GLY A 281 -3.04 -2.08 -12.52
CA GLY A 281 -1.71 -2.42 -13.01
C GLY A 281 -0.63 -1.36 -12.73
N CYS A 282 -0.92 -0.39 -11.84
CA CYS A 282 0.04 0.61 -11.38
C CYS A 282 0.36 0.45 -9.90
N LEU A 283 1.64 0.57 -9.57
CA LEU A 283 2.17 0.57 -8.21
C LEU A 283 2.82 1.93 -7.94
N LEU A 284 2.75 2.39 -6.71
CA LEU A 284 3.54 3.52 -6.25
C LEU A 284 4.54 2.97 -5.25
N LEU A 285 5.83 3.20 -5.47
CA LEU A 285 6.89 2.62 -4.65
C LEU A 285 7.91 3.70 -4.28
N SER A 286 8.28 3.81 -3.01
CA SER A 286 9.40 4.65 -2.57
C SER A 286 10.70 4.19 -3.18
N GLU A 287 11.58 5.14 -3.49
CA GLU A 287 12.95 4.84 -3.91
C GLU A 287 13.60 3.81 -2.96
N PRO A 288 14.14 2.69 -3.50
CA PRO A 288 14.72 1.62 -2.69
C PRO A 288 15.89 2.12 -1.81
N ASP A 289 16.11 1.43 -0.67
CA ASP A 289 17.28 1.65 0.20
C ASP A 289 18.59 1.25 -0.51
N GLU A 290 19.75 1.47 0.12
CA GLU A 290 21.07 1.13 -0.46
C GLU A 290 21.56 -0.28 -0.06
N ASP A 291 20.76 -1.03 0.70
CA ASP A 291 21.11 -2.35 1.23
C ASP A 291 20.99 -3.44 0.15
N GLU A 292 22.11 -3.86 -0.41
CA GLU A 292 22.14 -4.71 -1.59
C GLU A 292 21.63 -6.14 -1.36
N ASP A 293 21.81 -6.71 -0.17
CA ASP A 293 21.58 -8.14 0.07
C ASP A 293 20.11 -8.47 0.33
N VAL A 294 19.41 -7.58 1.03
CA VAL A 294 18.03 -7.81 1.48
C VAL A 294 16.99 -7.15 0.58
N LEU A 295 17.36 -6.03 -0.05
CA LEU A 295 16.44 -5.21 -0.80
C LEU A 295 15.75 -5.90 -1.98
N PRO A 296 16.41 -6.80 -2.76
CA PRO A 296 15.72 -7.51 -3.83
C PRO A 296 14.48 -8.28 -3.34
N ALA A 297 14.57 -8.93 -2.18
CA ALA A 297 13.44 -9.64 -1.58
C ALA A 297 12.37 -8.68 -1.03
N GLN A 298 12.79 -7.57 -0.43
CA GLN A 298 11.86 -6.54 0.06
C GLN A 298 11.10 -5.84 -1.06
N LEU A 299 11.76 -5.54 -2.18
CA LEU A 299 11.13 -4.98 -3.36
C LEU A 299 10.17 -5.99 -4.00
N GLY A 300 10.58 -7.27 -4.09
CA GLY A 300 9.75 -8.34 -4.62
C GLY A 300 8.43 -8.51 -3.85
N VAL A 301 8.50 -8.53 -2.51
CA VAL A 301 7.28 -8.63 -1.70
C VAL A 301 6.42 -7.37 -1.77
N ALA A 302 7.00 -6.17 -1.88
CA ALA A 302 6.24 -4.93 -2.06
C ALA A 302 5.50 -4.91 -3.41
N VAL A 303 6.16 -5.34 -4.48
CA VAL A 303 5.55 -5.45 -5.82
C VAL A 303 4.38 -6.43 -5.81
N LEU A 304 4.57 -7.64 -5.27
CA LEU A 304 3.48 -8.63 -5.19
C LEU A 304 2.36 -8.16 -4.26
N HIS A 305 2.67 -7.52 -3.13
CA HIS A 305 1.68 -6.97 -2.21
C HIS A 305 0.73 -5.98 -2.93
N GLU A 306 1.30 -4.98 -3.59
CA GLU A 306 0.51 -3.96 -4.29
C GLU A 306 -0.20 -4.52 -5.52
N PHE A 307 0.42 -5.49 -6.19
CA PHE A 307 -0.23 -6.19 -7.29
C PHE A 307 -1.44 -6.99 -6.82
N ARG A 308 -1.39 -7.62 -5.65
CA ARG A 308 -2.56 -8.28 -5.06
C ARG A 308 -3.68 -7.29 -4.75
N HIS A 309 -3.37 -6.09 -4.25
CA HIS A 309 -4.38 -5.04 -4.12
C HIS A 309 -5.02 -4.67 -5.47
N THR A 310 -4.23 -4.61 -6.55
CA THR A 310 -4.74 -4.43 -7.92
C THR A 310 -5.74 -5.52 -8.31
N LEU A 311 -5.42 -6.80 -8.07
CA LEU A 311 -6.32 -7.92 -8.39
C LEU A 311 -7.65 -7.84 -7.62
N LEU A 312 -7.57 -7.54 -6.32
CA LEU A 312 -8.77 -7.42 -5.49
C LEU A 312 -9.64 -6.24 -5.89
N ASN A 313 -9.04 -5.10 -6.23
CA ASN A 313 -9.76 -3.94 -6.76
C ASN A 313 -10.52 -4.31 -8.04
N GLY A 314 -9.87 -5.04 -8.95
CA GLY A 314 -10.51 -5.56 -10.17
C GLY A 314 -11.71 -6.46 -9.86
N LEU A 315 -11.59 -7.34 -8.86
CA LEU A 315 -12.69 -8.21 -8.44
C LEU A 315 -13.87 -7.43 -7.83
N ILE A 316 -13.59 -6.45 -6.97
CA ILE A 316 -14.62 -5.62 -6.32
C ILE A 316 -15.44 -4.83 -7.34
N PHE A 317 -14.84 -4.43 -8.46
CA PHE A 317 -15.57 -3.77 -9.54
C PHE A 317 -16.56 -4.66 -10.27
N LEU A 318 -16.30 -5.97 -10.30
CA LEU A 318 -17.22 -6.92 -10.90
C LEU A 318 -18.40 -7.23 -9.99
N THR A 319 -18.13 -7.38 -8.70
CA THR A 319 -19.18 -7.61 -7.70
C THR A 319 -18.69 -7.25 -6.29
N PRO A 320 -19.54 -6.66 -5.43
CA PRO A 320 -19.17 -6.35 -4.05
C PRO A 320 -18.78 -7.60 -3.25
N LEU A 321 -17.75 -7.47 -2.43
CA LEU A 321 -17.30 -8.52 -1.49
C LEU A 321 -17.88 -8.35 -0.09
N PHE A 322 -18.36 -7.16 0.24
CA PHE A 322 -18.94 -6.82 1.52
C PHE A 322 -19.96 -5.69 1.36
N ASP A 323 -20.94 -5.67 2.25
CA ASP A 323 -21.91 -4.60 2.41
C ASP A 323 -21.30 -3.45 3.25
N GLU A 324 -21.99 -2.32 3.28
CA GLU A 324 -21.61 -1.19 4.13
C GLU A 324 -21.59 -1.60 5.60
N CYS A 325 -20.52 -1.24 6.29
CA CYS A 325 -20.27 -1.57 7.69
C CYS A 325 -19.49 -0.42 8.33
N ASP A 326 -20.08 0.20 9.35
CA ASP A 326 -19.50 1.33 10.07
C ASP A 326 -18.51 0.90 11.16
N ASP A 327 -18.46 -0.40 11.46
CA ASP A 327 -17.57 -0.94 12.48
C ASP A 327 -16.10 -0.79 12.07
N LEU A 328 -15.26 -0.54 13.08
CA LEU A 328 -13.83 -0.43 12.94
C LEU A 328 -13.14 -1.61 13.62
N PHE A 329 -12.08 -2.10 12.98
CA PHE A 329 -11.39 -3.32 13.38
C PHE A 329 -9.91 -3.08 13.60
N TYR A 330 -9.32 -3.94 14.43
CA TYR A 330 -7.87 -4.04 14.56
C TYR A 330 -7.27 -4.69 13.31
N ALA A 331 -6.28 -4.04 12.69
CA ALA A 331 -5.50 -4.56 11.58
C ALA A 331 -4.01 -4.65 11.99
N PRO A 332 -3.37 -5.83 12.00
CA PRO A 332 -2.00 -6.00 12.49
C PRO A 332 -0.88 -5.28 11.69
N TRP A 333 -1.22 -4.69 10.55
CA TRP A 333 -0.31 -4.01 9.63
C TRP A 333 -0.53 -2.48 9.59
N ARG A 334 -1.46 -1.95 10.39
CA ARG A 334 -1.82 -0.53 10.43
C ARG A 334 -1.93 -0.06 11.87
N ASP A 335 -1.49 1.16 12.11
CA ASP A 335 -1.57 1.78 13.43
C ASP A 335 -3.00 2.18 13.79
N ASP A 336 -3.83 2.62 12.82
CA ASP A 336 -5.21 3.05 13.07
C ASP A 336 -6.26 1.93 12.85
N PRO A 337 -7.44 2.04 13.50
CA PRO A 337 -8.57 1.15 13.25
C PRO A 337 -9.05 1.20 11.79
N ARG A 338 -9.40 0.04 11.22
CA ARG A 338 -9.75 -0.09 9.80
C ARG A 338 -11.21 -0.45 9.58
N PRO A 339 -11.88 0.10 8.55
CA PRO A 339 -13.19 -0.38 8.14
C PRO A 339 -13.09 -1.80 7.57
N LEU A 340 -14.23 -2.50 7.48
CA LEU A 340 -14.31 -3.88 6.98
C LEU A 340 -13.59 -4.06 5.63
N GLY A 341 -13.82 -3.16 4.68
CA GLY A 341 -13.17 -3.23 3.36
C GLY A 341 -11.65 -3.14 3.44
N GLY A 342 -11.12 -2.28 4.32
CA GLY A 342 -9.68 -2.19 4.56
C GLY A 342 -9.10 -3.46 5.18
N LEU A 343 -9.90 -4.17 5.99
CA LEU A 343 -9.52 -5.42 6.61
C LEU A 343 -9.50 -6.58 5.58
N VAL A 344 -10.50 -6.65 4.70
CA VAL A 344 -10.56 -7.62 3.58
C VAL A 344 -9.38 -7.41 2.62
N HIS A 345 -9.09 -6.15 2.24
CA HIS A 345 -7.93 -5.82 1.41
C HIS A 345 -6.63 -6.31 2.04
N GLY A 346 -6.42 -6.00 3.32
CA GLY A 346 -5.22 -6.42 4.02
C GLY A 346 -5.11 -7.94 4.14
N ALA A 347 -6.21 -8.65 4.46
CA ALA A 347 -6.21 -10.11 4.52
C ALA A 347 -5.78 -10.74 3.19
N TYR A 348 -6.28 -10.22 2.07
CA TYR A 348 -5.94 -10.70 0.74
C TYR A 348 -4.48 -10.44 0.34
N ALA A 349 -3.95 -9.23 0.61
CA ALA A 349 -2.56 -8.91 0.27
C ALA A 349 -1.58 -9.63 1.19
N PHE A 350 -1.80 -9.58 2.52
CA PHE A 350 -0.88 -10.17 3.49
C PHE A 350 -0.90 -11.70 3.49
N SER A 351 -1.94 -12.37 3.00
CA SER A 351 -1.86 -13.82 2.74
C SER A 351 -0.81 -14.16 1.68
N GLY A 352 -0.69 -13.32 0.65
CA GLY A 352 0.37 -13.43 -0.37
C GLY A 352 1.74 -13.06 0.20
N VAL A 353 1.83 -12.05 1.07
CA VAL A 353 3.08 -11.72 1.79
C VAL A 353 3.55 -12.88 2.65
N ALA A 354 2.65 -13.50 3.42
CA ALA A 354 2.98 -14.67 4.23
C ALA A 354 3.42 -15.85 3.36
N HIS A 355 2.76 -16.09 2.22
CA HIS A 355 3.19 -17.07 1.23
C HIS A 355 4.59 -16.76 0.68
N TYR A 356 4.86 -15.48 0.36
CA TYR A 356 6.12 -15.01 -0.17
C TYR A 356 7.30 -15.40 0.73
N TRP A 357 7.20 -15.08 2.01
CA TRP A 357 8.27 -15.38 2.96
C TRP A 357 8.36 -16.87 3.30
N ARG A 358 7.23 -17.59 3.25
CA ARG A 358 7.19 -19.05 3.47
C ARG A 358 8.04 -19.82 2.46
N THR A 359 8.03 -19.45 1.18
CA THR A 359 8.81 -20.15 0.15
C THR A 359 10.32 -19.94 0.32
N ARG A 360 10.72 -18.76 0.83
CA ARG A 360 12.11 -18.37 1.02
C ARG A 360 12.79 -19.03 2.21
N GLY A 361 12.01 -19.52 3.18
CA GLY A 361 12.49 -20.44 4.20
C GLY A 361 12.28 -19.98 5.65
N PRO A 362 12.65 -20.85 6.61
CA PRO A 362 12.24 -20.70 8.02
C PRO A 362 13.23 -19.93 8.91
N GLU A 363 14.35 -19.43 8.38
CA GLU A 363 15.43 -18.80 9.15
C GLU A 363 15.67 -17.34 8.74
N GLY A 364 16.37 -16.59 9.59
CA GLY A 364 16.76 -15.21 9.31
C GLY A 364 15.56 -14.29 9.07
N LEU A 365 15.70 -13.34 8.15
CA LEU A 365 14.62 -12.41 7.82
C LEU A 365 13.38 -13.15 7.30
N ALA A 366 13.54 -14.15 6.43
CA ALA A 366 12.42 -14.88 5.86
C ALA A 366 11.60 -15.62 6.92
N GLY A 367 12.28 -16.31 7.84
CA GLY A 367 11.63 -16.96 8.98
C GLY A 367 10.86 -16.00 9.87
N PHE A 368 11.44 -14.82 10.16
CA PHE A 368 10.79 -13.79 10.96
C PHE A 368 9.56 -13.20 10.26
N GLU A 369 9.66 -12.79 9.00
CA GLU A 369 8.55 -12.22 8.25
C GLU A 369 7.44 -13.25 8.05
N TYR A 370 7.77 -14.50 7.74
CA TYR A 370 6.78 -15.56 7.63
C TYR A 370 6.02 -15.75 8.96
N ALA A 371 6.73 -15.81 10.08
CA ALA A 371 6.13 -15.96 11.40
C ALA A 371 5.24 -14.76 11.79
N LEU A 372 5.68 -13.54 11.46
CA LEU A 372 4.92 -12.31 11.70
C LEU A 372 3.62 -12.30 10.89
N TRP A 373 3.73 -12.48 9.56
CA TRP A 373 2.59 -12.31 8.67
C TRP A 373 1.61 -13.47 8.74
N ARG A 374 2.04 -14.72 8.96
CA ARG A 374 1.10 -15.83 9.18
C ARG A 374 0.23 -15.62 10.43
N SER A 375 0.79 -15.00 11.47
CA SER A 375 0.06 -14.68 12.70
C SER A 375 -0.89 -13.51 12.51
N ALA A 376 -0.46 -12.48 11.77
CA ALA A 376 -1.29 -11.35 11.38
C ALA A 376 -2.51 -11.80 10.55
N VAL A 377 -2.27 -12.58 9.49
CA VAL A 377 -3.31 -13.13 8.60
C VAL A 377 -4.30 -13.98 9.40
N ARG A 378 -3.82 -14.90 10.25
CA ARG A 378 -4.69 -15.70 11.12
C ARG A 378 -5.64 -14.85 11.96
N THR A 379 -5.09 -13.80 12.57
CA THR A 379 -5.85 -12.92 13.46
C THR A 379 -6.99 -12.25 12.70
N VAL A 380 -6.71 -11.77 11.49
CA VAL A 380 -7.70 -11.06 10.68
C VAL A 380 -8.71 -12.02 10.05
N LEU A 381 -8.29 -13.17 9.53
CA LEU A 381 -9.22 -14.17 9.00
C LEU A 381 -10.16 -14.70 10.08
N GLY A 382 -9.70 -14.83 11.32
CA GLY A 382 -10.56 -15.14 12.47
C GLY A 382 -11.66 -14.11 12.73
N THR A 383 -11.38 -12.82 12.49
CA THR A 383 -12.39 -11.74 12.57
C THR A 383 -13.36 -11.77 11.39
N LEU A 384 -12.87 -12.12 10.19
CA LEU A 384 -13.65 -12.05 8.96
C LEU A 384 -14.54 -13.27 8.68
N ARG A 385 -14.12 -14.48 9.09
CA ARG A 385 -14.70 -15.77 8.64
C ARG A 385 -16.23 -15.83 8.67
N ASP A 386 -16.83 -15.31 9.73
CA ASP A 386 -18.28 -15.34 9.97
C ASP A 386 -18.91 -13.95 10.00
N HIS A 387 -18.23 -12.94 9.44
CA HIS A 387 -18.72 -11.56 9.50
C HIS A 387 -20.00 -11.40 8.64
N PRO A 388 -21.12 -10.90 9.22
CA PRO A 388 -22.42 -10.90 8.55
C PRO A 388 -22.47 -10.00 7.32
N ALA A 389 -21.68 -8.93 7.29
CA ALA A 389 -21.59 -8.01 6.16
C ALA A 389 -20.75 -8.54 4.97
N LEU A 390 -20.20 -9.75 5.02
CA LEU A 390 -19.59 -10.34 3.81
C LEU A 390 -20.68 -10.79 2.83
N THR A 391 -20.50 -10.52 1.54
CA THR A 391 -21.36 -11.08 0.50
C THR A 391 -21.05 -12.58 0.30
N PRO A 392 -21.86 -13.35 -0.46
CA PRO A 392 -21.49 -14.73 -0.80
C PRO A 392 -20.10 -14.85 -1.43
N LEU A 393 -19.72 -13.89 -2.29
CA LEU A 393 -18.39 -13.87 -2.88
C LEU A 393 -17.31 -13.54 -1.85
N GLY A 394 -17.56 -12.55 -0.98
CA GLY A 394 -16.64 -12.22 0.12
C GLY A 394 -16.39 -13.42 1.04
N ARG A 395 -17.45 -14.17 1.39
CA ARG A 395 -17.31 -15.42 2.16
C ARG A 395 -16.49 -16.47 1.43
N SER A 396 -16.69 -16.63 0.12
CA SER A 396 -15.88 -17.54 -0.69
C SER A 396 -14.40 -17.15 -0.70
N LEU A 397 -14.09 -15.87 -0.86
CA LEU A 397 -12.73 -15.34 -0.82
C LEU A 397 -12.07 -15.61 0.54
N ILE A 398 -12.71 -15.17 1.63
CA ILE A 398 -12.17 -15.33 2.98
C ILE A 398 -12.04 -16.81 3.35
N GLY A 399 -13.03 -17.65 3.01
CA GLY A 399 -12.96 -19.10 3.21
C GLY A 399 -11.82 -19.75 2.44
N GLY A 400 -11.57 -19.34 1.19
CA GLY A 400 -10.47 -19.85 0.36
C GLY A 400 -9.09 -19.46 0.89
N LEU A 401 -8.93 -18.24 1.41
CA LEU A 401 -7.69 -17.81 2.07
C LEU A 401 -7.47 -18.56 3.39
N ASP A 402 -8.51 -18.67 4.22
CA ASP A 402 -8.45 -19.35 5.49
C ASP A 402 -8.11 -20.84 5.36
N GLN A 403 -8.75 -21.54 4.43
CA GLN A 403 -8.45 -22.94 4.15
C GLN A 403 -6.99 -23.16 3.73
N ARG A 404 -6.44 -22.29 2.86
CA ARG A 404 -5.06 -22.42 2.36
C ARG A 404 -4.00 -22.03 3.39
N THR A 405 -4.33 -21.10 4.29
CA THR A 405 -3.40 -20.61 5.32
C THR A 405 -3.47 -21.35 6.64
N ALA A 406 -4.55 -22.08 6.94
CA ALA A 406 -4.71 -22.83 8.19
C ALA A 406 -3.54 -23.80 8.51
N PRO A 407 -2.98 -24.55 7.54
CA PRO A 407 -1.86 -25.46 7.82
C PRO A 407 -0.58 -24.75 8.28
N TRP A 408 -0.39 -23.49 7.87
CA TRP A 408 0.82 -22.71 8.12
C TRP A 408 1.08 -22.43 9.60
N HIS A 409 0.05 -22.51 10.44
CA HIS A 409 0.16 -22.27 11.87
C HIS A 409 1.00 -23.31 12.61
N ALA A 410 1.03 -24.54 12.11
CA ALA A 410 1.80 -25.63 12.69
C ALA A 410 3.21 -25.74 12.12
N GLU A 411 3.53 -24.99 11.06
CA GLU A 411 4.83 -25.08 10.42
C GLU A 411 5.94 -24.51 11.33
N PRO A 412 7.08 -25.21 11.49
CA PRO A 412 8.16 -24.71 12.29
C PRO A 412 8.87 -23.54 11.60
N VAL A 413 9.35 -22.59 12.40
CA VAL A 413 10.29 -21.53 12.02
C VAL A 413 11.39 -21.48 13.07
N GLY A 414 12.52 -20.83 12.76
CA GLY A 414 13.63 -20.70 13.72
C GLY A 414 13.17 -20.11 15.06
N ALA A 415 13.76 -20.58 16.16
CA ALA A 415 13.30 -20.21 17.51
C ALA A 415 13.47 -18.71 17.80
N ARG A 416 14.55 -18.11 17.29
CA ARG A 416 14.83 -16.68 17.40
C ARG A 416 13.78 -15.88 16.62
N GLU A 417 13.51 -16.27 15.38
CA GLU A 417 12.55 -15.66 14.48
C GLU A 417 11.13 -15.74 15.04
N GLN A 418 10.73 -16.91 15.56
CA GLN A 418 9.44 -17.13 16.21
C GLN A 418 9.27 -16.23 17.43
N ARG A 419 10.31 -16.08 18.26
CA ARG A 419 10.31 -15.19 19.42
C ARG A 419 10.16 -13.73 18.98
N LEU A 420 10.98 -13.27 18.05
CA LEU A 420 10.93 -11.89 17.57
C LEU A 420 9.57 -11.54 16.93
N ALA A 421 9.02 -12.44 16.11
CA ALA A 421 7.70 -12.27 15.53
C ALA A 421 6.59 -12.23 16.59
N HIS A 422 6.70 -13.08 17.63
CA HIS A 422 5.78 -13.05 18.76
C HIS A 422 5.81 -11.71 19.49
N LEU A 423 7.01 -11.20 19.82
CA LEU A 423 7.17 -9.88 20.44
C LEU A 423 6.52 -8.79 19.58
N ALA A 424 6.80 -8.76 18.27
CA ALA A 424 6.25 -7.77 17.36
C ALA A 424 4.71 -7.80 17.29
N VAL A 425 4.11 -8.99 17.10
CA VAL A 425 2.65 -9.15 17.00
C VAL A 425 1.95 -8.73 18.28
N VAL A 426 2.46 -9.22 19.42
CA VAL A 426 1.85 -8.99 20.72
C VAL A 426 1.99 -7.53 21.13
N HIS A 427 3.18 -6.95 20.94
CA HIS A 427 3.43 -5.53 21.23
C HIS A 427 2.54 -4.61 20.40
N HIS A 428 2.45 -4.85 19.08
CA HIS A 428 1.64 -4.04 18.19
C HIS A 428 0.17 -4.06 18.63
N ARG A 429 -0.38 -5.25 18.90
CA ARG A 429 -1.77 -5.38 19.35
C ARG A 429 -2.01 -4.71 20.70
N ALA A 430 -1.13 -4.94 21.67
CA ALA A 430 -1.24 -4.32 22.99
C ALA A 430 -1.20 -2.80 22.86
N THR A 431 -0.22 -2.24 22.14
CA THR A 431 -0.08 -0.80 21.94
C THR A 431 -1.27 -0.20 21.20
N TRP A 432 -1.78 -0.87 20.16
CA TRP A 432 -2.99 -0.47 19.45
C TRP A 432 -4.18 -0.34 20.41
N ARG A 433 -4.34 -1.29 21.34
CA ARG A 433 -5.41 -1.24 22.35
C ARG A 433 -5.24 -0.06 23.30
N VAL A 434 -4.01 0.23 23.72
CA VAL A 434 -3.73 1.39 24.58
C VAL A 434 -4.16 2.70 23.93
N HIS A 435 -3.89 2.85 22.63
CA HIS A 435 -4.27 4.05 21.89
C HIS A 435 -5.77 4.12 21.61
N HIS A 436 -6.39 3.01 21.22
CA HIS A 436 -7.72 3.05 20.61
C HIS A 436 -8.87 2.56 21.50
N LEU A 437 -8.60 1.81 22.57
CA LEU A 437 -9.65 1.38 23.49
C LEU A 437 -9.75 2.32 24.67
N HIS A 438 -10.89 2.97 24.78
CA HIS A 438 -11.14 3.89 25.88
C HIS A 438 -11.86 3.19 27.03
N VAL A 439 -11.28 3.28 28.22
CA VAL A 439 -11.91 2.87 29.47
C VAL A 439 -12.85 4.00 29.93
N PRO A 440 -14.14 3.74 30.18
CA PRO A 440 -15.05 4.77 30.67
C PRO A 440 -14.51 5.47 31.92
N PRO A 441 -14.55 6.83 32.03
CA PRO A 441 -13.93 7.54 33.14
C PRO A 441 -14.42 7.13 34.54
N ALA A 442 -15.69 6.72 34.66
CA ALA A 442 -16.23 6.21 35.92
C ALA A 442 -15.53 4.89 36.31
N HIS A 443 -15.40 3.97 35.35
CA HIS A 443 -14.73 2.69 35.56
C HIS A 443 -13.23 2.86 35.85
N ALA A 444 -12.57 3.80 35.17
CA ALA A 444 -11.16 4.10 35.44
C ALA A 444 -10.94 4.57 36.91
N ARG A 445 -11.84 5.40 37.45
CA ARG A 445 -11.80 5.83 38.86
C ARG A 445 -12.07 4.68 39.81
N GLU A 446 -13.07 3.84 39.54
CA GLU A 446 -13.37 2.65 40.35
C GLU A 446 -12.17 1.68 40.43
N LEU A 447 -11.48 1.48 39.30
CA LEU A 447 -10.25 0.67 39.27
C LEU A 447 -9.16 1.32 40.11
N ALA A 448 -8.95 2.64 39.98
CA ALA A 448 -7.94 3.35 40.76
C ALA A 448 -8.24 3.34 42.27
N ASP A 449 -9.52 3.47 42.67
CA ASP A 449 -9.94 3.40 44.07
C ASP A 449 -9.83 1.99 44.64
N SER A 450 -10.02 0.95 43.80
CA SER A 450 -9.81 -0.44 44.19
C SER A 450 -8.33 -0.76 44.35
N TRP A 451 -7.49 -0.27 43.45
CA TRP A 451 -6.04 -0.34 43.56
C TRP A 451 -5.52 0.31 44.84
N ARG A 452 -5.93 1.56 45.15
CA ARG A 452 -5.53 2.27 46.39
C ARG A 452 -5.93 1.54 47.67
N ALA A 453 -7.03 0.78 47.62
CA ALA A 453 -7.55 0.06 48.76
C ALA A 453 -7.12 -1.42 48.77
N GLU A 454 -6.21 -1.83 47.88
CA GLU A 454 -5.73 -3.21 47.73
C GLU A 454 -6.88 -4.23 47.59
N ARG A 455 -7.99 -3.81 46.98
CA ARG A 455 -9.15 -4.68 46.74
C ARG A 455 -9.00 -5.38 45.40
N ARG A 456 -9.35 -6.66 45.36
CA ARG A 456 -9.49 -7.41 44.11
C ARG A 456 -10.59 -6.84 43.25
N VAL A 457 -10.37 -6.85 41.94
CA VAL A 457 -11.37 -6.40 40.97
C VAL A 457 -11.82 -7.59 40.15
N ASP A 458 -13.13 -7.82 40.12
CA ASP A 458 -13.69 -8.74 39.14
C ASP A 458 -13.52 -8.15 37.73
N VAL A 459 -12.58 -8.70 36.98
CA VAL A 459 -12.28 -8.32 35.59
C VAL A 459 -13.33 -8.80 34.58
N GLY A 460 -14.30 -9.64 35.00
CA GLY A 460 -15.26 -10.33 34.14
C GLY A 460 -16.56 -9.56 33.85
N MET A 461 -17.01 -8.68 34.76
CA MET A 461 -18.26 -7.93 34.62
C MET A 461 -17.95 -6.44 34.35
N ARG A 462 -17.72 -6.07 33.10
CA ARG A 462 -17.22 -4.71 32.77
C ARG A 462 -18.03 -4.00 31.70
N PRO A 463 -18.14 -2.66 31.79
CA PRO A 463 -18.79 -1.86 30.76
C PRO A 463 -18.06 -2.01 29.42
N GLU A 464 -18.84 -1.94 28.35
CA GLU A 464 -18.35 -2.03 26.98
C GLU A 464 -17.32 -0.93 26.71
N ARG A 465 -16.21 -1.31 26.09
CA ARG A 465 -15.10 -0.41 25.78
C ARG A 465 -15.41 0.28 24.46
N ALA A 466 -15.31 1.60 24.44
CA ALA A 466 -15.50 2.34 23.20
C ALA A 466 -14.20 2.32 22.39
N LEU A 467 -14.27 1.81 21.17
CA LEU A 467 -13.22 1.99 20.18
C LEU A 467 -13.25 3.45 19.69
N ARG A 468 -12.16 4.17 19.88
CA ARG A 468 -11.99 5.56 19.42
C ARG A 468 -10.62 5.70 18.77
N ALA A 469 -10.60 6.09 17.51
CA ALA A 469 -9.35 6.35 16.81
C ALA A 469 -8.57 7.46 17.54
N ASP A 470 -7.29 7.21 17.80
CA ASP A 470 -6.35 8.17 18.37
C ASP A 470 -5.42 8.59 17.24
N SER A 471 -5.48 9.86 16.84
CA SER A 471 -4.65 10.40 15.78
C SER A 471 -3.16 10.45 16.14
N GLY A 472 -2.81 10.27 17.41
CA GLY A 472 -1.43 10.18 17.89
C GLY A 472 -0.80 8.79 17.78
N ALA A 473 -1.58 7.76 17.44
CA ALA A 473 -1.06 6.41 17.23
C ALA A 473 -0.17 6.39 15.98
N CYS A 474 1.12 6.16 16.17
CA CYS A 474 2.06 6.00 15.07
C CYS A 474 3.24 5.10 15.48
N ARG A 475 3.83 4.41 14.50
CA ARG A 475 5.03 3.57 14.65
C ARG A 475 4.82 2.42 15.64
N LEU A 476 3.64 1.80 15.64
CA LEU A 476 3.35 0.68 16.54
C LEU A 476 4.13 -0.59 16.13
N ASP A 477 4.68 -0.59 14.93
CA ASP A 477 5.58 -1.58 14.34
C ASP A 477 7.03 -1.52 14.85
N THR A 478 7.36 -0.64 15.81
CA THR A 478 8.75 -0.39 16.25
C THR A 478 9.52 -1.67 16.62
N LEU A 479 8.92 -2.63 17.35
CA LEU A 479 9.60 -3.90 17.65
C LEU A 479 9.82 -4.76 16.41
N ALA A 480 8.92 -4.72 15.42
CA ALA A 480 9.11 -5.42 14.15
C ALA A 480 10.29 -4.81 13.37
N LEU A 481 10.39 -3.49 13.34
CA LEU A 481 11.52 -2.78 12.74
C LEU A 481 12.85 -3.15 13.41
N LEU A 482 12.90 -3.12 14.74
CA LEU A 482 14.10 -3.51 15.50
C LEU A 482 14.47 -4.97 15.28
N ALA A 483 13.49 -5.88 15.22
CA ALA A 483 13.71 -7.28 14.90
C ALA A 483 14.32 -7.44 13.50
N ARG A 484 13.76 -6.79 12.47
CA ARG A 484 14.34 -6.76 11.11
C ARG A 484 15.78 -6.30 11.14
N LEU A 485 16.05 -5.17 11.79
CA LEU A 485 17.39 -4.60 11.89
C LEU A 485 18.37 -5.57 12.58
N SER A 486 17.96 -6.22 13.67
CA SER A 486 18.79 -7.20 14.39
C SER A 486 19.13 -8.46 13.58
N LEU A 487 18.34 -8.76 12.54
CA LEU A 487 18.52 -9.92 11.67
C LEU A 487 19.35 -9.58 10.44
N ILE A 488 19.15 -8.39 9.85
CA ILE A 488 19.78 -8.01 8.58
C ILE A 488 21.06 -7.19 8.77
N ALA A 489 21.15 -6.39 9.84
CA ALA A 489 22.26 -5.48 10.10
C ALA A 489 22.58 -5.43 11.61
N PRO A 490 23.08 -6.54 12.20
CA PRO A 490 23.32 -6.64 13.64
C PRO A 490 24.29 -5.57 14.16
N GLY A 491 25.32 -5.20 13.39
CA GLY A 491 26.24 -4.13 13.78
C GLY A 491 25.57 -2.76 13.89
N GLU A 492 24.55 -2.48 13.07
CA GLU A 492 23.77 -1.25 13.21
C GLU A 492 22.83 -1.29 14.41
N PHE A 493 22.24 -2.45 14.70
CA PHE A 493 21.45 -2.68 15.91
C PHE A 493 22.29 -2.48 17.18
N ASP A 494 23.52 -3.01 17.22
CA ASP A 494 24.46 -2.81 18.33
C ASP A 494 24.84 -1.33 18.49
N ALA A 495 25.07 -0.63 17.37
CA ALA A 495 25.35 0.79 17.38
C ALA A 495 24.15 1.64 17.86
N LEU A 496 22.91 1.19 17.65
CA LEU A 496 21.72 1.83 18.23
C LEU A 496 21.63 1.60 19.74
N ARG A 497 21.93 0.39 20.21
CA ARG A 497 21.99 0.07 21.65
C ARG A 497 23.02 0.91 22.40
N ALA A 498 24.18 1.12 21.79
CA ALA A 498 25.25 1.93 22.37
C ALA A 498 25.01 3.44 22.25
N ALA A 499 24.02 3.89 21.45
CA ALA A 499 23.77 5.31 21.26
C ALA A 499 23.16 5.94 22.52
N GLU A 500 23.60 7.16 22.85
CA GLU A 500 23.02 7.94 23.95
C GLU A 500 21.52 8.22 23.73
N ASN A 501 21.12 8.47 22.47
CA ASN A 501 19.73 8.68 22.10
C ASN A 501 19.41 7.93 20.78
N PRO A 502 18.88 6.69 20.85
CA PRO A 502 18.56 5.89 19.66
C PRO A 502 17.48 6.53 18.79
N ALA A 503 16.58 7.34 19.37
CA ALA A 503 15.51 8.02 18.64
C ALA A 503 16.01 9.03 17.58
N ARG A 504 17.26 9.51 17.69
CA ARG A 504 17.89 10.36 16.65
C ARG A 504 18.17 9.60 15.35
N ARG A 505 18.36 8.29 15.43
CA ARG A 505 18.66 7.42 14.28
C ARG A 505 17.41 6.68 13.82
N VAL A 506 16.61 6.17 14.76
CA VAL A 506 15.34 5.50 14.47
C VAL A 506 14.25 6.14 15.33
N PRO A 507 13.45 7.06 14.76
CA PRO A 507 12.40 7.74 15.51
C PRO A 507 11.43 6.78 16.21
N GLY A 508 11.16 7.04 17.49
CA GLY A 508 10.23 6.25 18.31
C GLY A 508 10.87 5.14 19.15
N VAL A 509 12.13 4.76 18.87
CA VAL A 509 12.87 3.73 19.61
C VAL A 509 13.40 4.27 20.93
N VAL A 510 13.29 3.45 21.98
CA VAL A 510 13.99 3.65 23.26
C VAL A 510 14.86 2.45 23.64
N HIS A 511 15.74 2.62 24.64
CA HIS A 511 16.61 1.54 25.12
C HIS A 511 15.86 0.33 25.69
N ALA A 512 14.67 0.53 26.28
CA ALA A 512 13.83 -0.58 26.74
C ALA A 512 13.38 -1.50 25.59
N ASP A 513 12.98 -0.92 24.47
CA ASP A 513 12.59 -1.66 23.25
C ASP A 513 13.78 -2.48 22.72
N LEU A 514 14.99 -1.89 22.72
CA LEU A 514 16.23 -2.54 22.28
C LEU A 514 16.66 -3.70 23.20
N ALA A 515 16.55 -3.52 24.52
CA ALA A 515 16.85 -4.58 25.49
C ALA A 515 15.89 -5.77 25.34
N LEU A 516 14.60 -5.50 25.13
CA LEU A 516 13.59 -6.55 24.91
C LEU A 516 13.88 -7.35 23.64
N VAL A 517 14.20 -6.69 22.53
CA VAL A 517 14.53 -7.37 21.25
C VAL A 517 15.79 -8.23 21.39
N ASP A 518 16.81 -7.72 22.08
CA ASP A 518 18.08 -8.42 22.35
C ASP A 518 17.94 -9.65 23.28
N GLY A 519 16.83 -9.74 24.03
CA GLY A 519 16.60 -10.83 24.99
C GLY A 519 17.03 -10.52 26.41
N ASP A 520 17.42 -9.28 26.71
CA ASP A 520 17.67 -8.83 28.07
C ASP A 520 16.38 -8.32 28.72
N ALA A 521 15.50 -9.27 29.03
CA ALA A 521 14.19 -9.00 29.62
C ALA A 521 14.30 -8.27 30.98
N ALA A 522 15.32 -8.58 31.79
CA ALA A 522 15.52 -7.94 33.10
C ALA A 522 15.83 -6.45 32.96
N THR A 523 16.73 -6.09 32.04
CA THR A 523 17.00 -4.68 31.73
C THR A 523 15.78 -4.01 31.11
N ALA A 524 15.03 -4.70 30.24
CA ALA A 524 13.79 -4.17 29.67
C ALA A 524 12.74 -3.85 30.75
N VAL A 525 12.50 -4.76 31.71
CA VAL A 525 11.59 -4.51 32.85
C VAL A 525 12.01 -3.26 33.61
N LYS A 526 13.31 -3.14 33.95
CA LYS A 526 13.84 -1.97 34.65
C LYS A 526 13.58 -0.68 33.87
N LEU A 527 13.95 -0.64 32.59
CA LEU A 527 13.85 0.57 31.79
C LEU A 527 12.40 0.99 31.49
N TYR A 528 11.49 0.04 31.20
CA TYR A 528 10.07 0.37 31.05
C TYR A 528 9.45 0.83 32.37
N THR A 529 9.86 0.26 33.50
CA THR A 529 9.41 0.69 34.83
C THR A 529 9.85 2.13 35.10
N GLU A 530 11.11 2.47 34.83
CA GLU A 530 11.63 3.84 34.94
C GLU A 530 10.88 4.81 34.02
N GLU A 531 10.58 4.40 32.78
CA GLU A 531 9.79 5.21 31.84
C GLU A 531 8.37 5.48 32.36
N LEU A 532 7.67 4.44 32.84
CA LEU A 532 6.30 4.51 33.33
C LEU A 532 6.15 5.29 34.64
N MET A 533 7.19 5.34 35.47
CA MET A 533 7.26 6.18 36.67
C MET A 533 7.62 7.63 36.35
N GLY A 534 8.08 7.91 35.13
CA GLY A 534 8.43 9.24 34.66
C GLY A 534 7.21 10.12 34.35
N PRO A 535 7.40 11.45 34.25
CA PRO A 535 6.31 12.40 34.00
C PRO A 535 5.74 12.32 32.57
N VAL A 536 6.48 11.73 31.62
CA VAL A 536 6.10 11.64 30.20
C VAL A 536 6.34 10.21 29.70
N ALA A 537 5.52 9.27 30.20
CA ALA A 537 5.57 7.87 29.81
C ALA A 537 4.84 7.63 28.48
N ARG A 538 5.43 6.85 27.56
CA ARG A 538 4.72 6.45 26.33
C ARG A 538 3.63 5.44 26.67
N PRO A 539 2.45 5.51 26.02
CA PRO A 539 1.42 4.49 26.18
C PRO A 539 1.92 3.08 25.83
N ALA A 540 2.82 2.96 24.84
CA ALA A 540 3.44 1.71 24.43
C ALA A 540 4.28 1.01 25.53
N ALA A 541 4.80 1.75 26.51
CA ALA A 541 5.64 1.19 27.56
C ALA A 541 4.92 0.14 28.42
N TRP A 542 3.58 0.21 28.55
CA TRP A 542 2.79 -0.83 29.21
C TRP A 542 2.84 -2.17 28.46
N ALA A 543 2.79 -2.14 27.13
CA ALA A 543 2.90 -3.33 26.29
C ALA A 543 4.32 -3.92 26.37
N GLY A 544 5.33 -3.07 26.28
CA GLY A 544 6.74 -3.45 26.43
C GLY A 544 7.06 -4.08 27.79
N LEU A 545 6.56 -3.48 28.88
CA LEU A 545 6.69 -4.04 30.23
C LEU A 545 6.01 -5.41 30.34
N GLY A 546 4.79 -5.55 29.82
CA GLY A 546 4.07 -6.82 29.85
C GLY A 546 4.83 -7.96 29.18
N LEU A 547 5.43 -7.69 28.02
CA LEU A 547 6.30 -8.64 27.32
C LEU A 547 7.56 -8.98 28.13
N ALA A 548 8.24 -7.96 28.67
CA ALA A 548 9.46 -8.16 29.45
C ALA A 548 9.18 -9.00 30.73
N LEU A 549 8.09 -8.74 31.44
CA LEU A 549 7.67 -9.52 32.62
C LEU A 549 7.38 -10.99 32.25
N ALA A 550 6.69 -11.22 31.12
CA ALA A 550 6.41 -12.57 30.66
C ALA A 550 7.69 -13.37 30.35
N GLU A 551 8.71 -12.71 29.77
CA GLU A 551 10.02 -13.33 29.51
C GLU A 551 10.87 -13.54 30.77
N CYS A 552 10.72 -12.70 31.79
CA CYS A 552 11.28 -12.91 33.13
C CYS A 552 10.58 -14.04 33.92
N GLY A 553 9.52 -14.64 33.39
CA GLY A 553 8.77 -15.74 34.01
C GLY A 553 7.52 -15.29 34.79
N GLU A 554 7.25 -14.00 34.88
CA GLU A 554 6.07 -13.42 35.53
C GLU A 554 4.86 -13.40 34.60
N ARG A 555 4.50 -14.57 34.06
CA ARG A 555 3.54 -14.71 32.96
C ARG A 555 2.16 -14.13 33.24
N ALA A 556 1.65 -14.25 34.47
CA ALA A 556 0.32 -13.75 34.81
C ALA A 556 0.26 -12.21 34.74
N ALA A 557 1.22 -11.53 35.38
CA ALA A 557 1.37 -10.08 35.34
C ALA A 557 1.63 -9.58 33.91
N GLY A 558 2.53 -10.24 33.19
CA GLY A 558 2.81 -9.94 31.79
C GLY A 558 1.57 -10.05 30.90
N THR A 559 0.80 -11.14 31.05
CA THR A 559 -0.44 -11.37 30.28
C THR A 559 -1.49 -10.31 30.58
N ALA A 560 -1.65 -9.89 31.84
CA ALA A 560 -2.60 -8.83 32.20
C ALA A 560 -2.29 -7.52 31.45
N LEU A 561 -1.01 -7.14 31.38
CA LEU A 561 -0.58 -5.96 30.63
C LEU A 561 -0.63 -6.16 29.11
N ILE A 562 -0.37 -7.34 28.59
CA ILE A 562 -0.44 -7.61 27.14
C ILE A 562 -1.88 -7.60 26.64
N GLU A 563 -2.79 -8.26 27.34
CA GLU A 563 -4.16 -8.40 26.92
C GLU A 563 -4.99 -7.16 27.23
N ARG A 564 -4.67 -6.43 28.29
CA ARG A 564 -5.46 -5.29 28.75
C ARG A 564 -4.62 -4.07 29.19
N PRO A 565 -3.66 -3.60 28.39
CA PRO A 565 -2.79 -2.50 28.77
C PRO A 565 -3.56 -1.18 28.95
N GLU A 566 -4.69 -1.00 28.25
CA GLU A 566 -5.56 0.17 28.40
C GLU A 566 -6.11 0.34 29.82
N LEU A 567 -6.22 -0.76 30.60
CA LEU A 567 -6.64 -0.68 32.00
C LEU A 567 -5.53 -0.16 32.91
N ALA A 568 -4.31 -0.64 32.71
CA ALA A 568 -3.14 -0.16 33.45
C ALA A 568 -2.92 1.33 33.20
N LEU A 569 -3.04 1.75 31.93
CA LEU A 569 -3.01 3.16 31.56
C LEU A 569 -4.14 3.96 32.22
N ALA A 570 -5.37 3.45 32.22
CA ALA A 570 -6.52 4.14 32.82
C ALA A 570 -6.38 4.30 34.34
N VAL A 571 -5.89 3.27 35.03
CA VAL A 571 -5.56 3.34 36.47
C VAL A 571 -4.47 4.37 36.71
N SER A 572 -3.33 4.26 36.02
CA SER A 572 -2.20 5.17 36.19
C SER A 572 -2.60 6.63 35.97
N ARG A 573 -3.36 6.94 34.92
CA ARG A 573 -3.87 8.30 34.64
C ARG A 573 -4.89 8.82 35.66
N SER A 574 -5.53 7.93 36.42
CA SER A 574 -6.52 8.29 37.45
C SER A 574 -5.89 8.52 38.84
N LEU A 575 -4.59 8.25 38.99
CA LEU A 575 -3.83 8.47 40.20
C LEU A 575 -3.08 9.82 40.16
N SER A 576 -2.88 10.44 41.33
CA SER A 576 -2.11 11.68 41.45
C SER A 576 -0.60 11.46 41.32
N THR A 577 -0.15 10.25 41.59
CA THR A 577 1.24 9.79 41.47
C THR A 577 1.24 8.48 40.69
N PRO A 578 2.16 8.27 39.73
CA PRO A 578 2.27 7.00 39.01
C PRO A 578 2.41 5.82 40.00
N PRO A 579 1.65 4.73 39.83
CA PRO A 579 1.81 3.54 40.65
C PRO A 579 3.07 2.78 40.22
N ASP A 580 3.64 1.96 41.10
CA ASP A 580 4.63 0.97 40.67
C ASP A 580 3.99 0.07 39.58
N PRO A 581 4.51 0.11 38.35
CA PRO A 581 3.85 -0.52 37.22
C PRO A 581 3.95 -2.06 37.27
N VAL A 582 4.94 -2.63 37.97
CA VAL A 582 5.08 -4.08 38.16
C VAL A 582 4.08 -4.55 39.19
N LEU A 583 3.94 -3.85 40.33
CA LEU A 583 2.91 -4.18 41.32
C LEU A 583 1.50 -4.04 40.73
N LEU A 584 1.26 -3.02 39.90
CA LEU A 584 -0.01 -2.86 39.20
C LEU A 584 -0.28 -4.02 38.24
N ALA A 585 0.74 -4.50 37.54
CA ALA A 585 0.61 -5.66 36.65
C ALA A 585 0.19 -6.92 37.42
N HIS A 586 0.79 -7.18 38.58
CA HIS A 586 0.39 -8.29 39.44
C HIS A 586 -1.05 -8.17 39.93
N TRP A 587 -1.45 -6.99 40.40
CA TRP A 587 -2.81 -6.77 40.89
C TRP A 587 -3.86 -6.90 39.78
N LEU A 588 -3.55 -6.51 38.55
CA LEU A 588 -4.44 -6.73 37.39
C LEU A 588 -4.53 -8.21 36.98
N ALA A 589 -3.60 -9.05 37.43
CA ALA A 589 -3.55 -10.47 37.13
C ALA A 589 -4.26 -11.35 38.18
N GLU A 590 -4.52 -10.81 39.37
CA GLU A 590 -5.39 -11.42 40.40
C GLU A 590 -6.87 -11.31 40.05
#